data_AF-H9V7W5-F1
#
_entry.id   AF-H9V7W5-F1
#
_cell.length_a   1.000
_cell.length_b   1.000
_cell.length_c   1.000
_cell.angle_alpha   90.00
_cell.angle_beta   90.00
_cell.angle_gamma   90.00
#
_symmetry.space_group_name_H-M   'P 1'
#
loop_
_entity.id
_entity.type
_entity.pdbx_description
1 polymer ?
#
loop_
_entity_poly.entity_id
_entity_poly.type
_entity_poly.pdbx_seq_one_letter_code
_entity_poly.pdbx_strand_id
1 'polypeptide(L)' 'IWKVLVFTLALQAVAMRMSAEAAISCSTVISDVVPCLSYVAGSAASPTAGCCNGVKALNAAAQTTPD' A
#
# COMPACT_ATOMS: atom_id res chain seq x y z
N ILE A 1 31.92 15.81 -5.93
CA ILE A 1 31.89 14.46 -5.34
C ILE A 1 31.25 14.47 -3.94
N TRP A 2 31.84 15.14 -2.93
CA TRP A 2 31.28 15.18 -1.56
C TRP A 2 29.80 15.61 -1.51
N LYS A 3 29.46 16.71 -2.17
CA LYS A 3 28.08 17.23 -2.22
C LYS A 3 27.09 16.22 -2.80
N VAL A 4 27.53 15.42 -3.78
CA VAL A 4 26.71 14.39 -4.43
C VAL A 4 26.47 13.23 -3.46
N LEU A 5 27.51 12.78 -2.77
CA LEU A 5 27.41 11.70 -1.76
C LEU A 5 26.49 12.09 -0.59
N VAL A 6 26.58 13.33 -0.13
CA VAL A 6 25.71 13.86 0.94
C VAL A 6 24.25 13.93 0.47
N PHE A 7 24.02 14.36 -0.78
CA PHE A 7 22.68 14.47 -1.34
C PHE A 7 22.01 13.09 -1.54
N THR A 8 22.76 12.09 -2.01
CA THR A 8 22.25 10.72 -2.17
C THR A 8 21.93 10.08 -0.82
N LEU A 9 22.78 10.26 0.20
CA LEU A 9 22.50 9.75 1.56
C LEU A 9 21.26 10.42 2.18
N ALA A 10 21.10 11.73 1.98
CA ALA A 10 19.95 12.46 2.49
C ALA A 10 18.62 11.99 1.85
N LEU A 11 18.62 11.73 0.54
CA LEU A 11 17.45 11.18 -0.17
C LEU A 11 17.06 9.79 0.34
N GLN A 12 18.04 8.90 0.54
CA GLN A 12 17.77 7.57 1.10
C GLN A 12 17.26 7.64 2.53
N ALA A 13 17.82 8.53 3.37
CA ALA A 13 17.36 8.71 4.75
C ALA A 13 15.93 9.25 4.83
N VAL A 14 15.52 10.16 3.92
CA VAL A 14 14.14 10.66 3.85
C VAL A 14 13.16 9.57 3.42
N ALA A 15 13.55 8.71 2.46
CA ALA A 15 12.71 7.60 2.02
C ALA A 15 12.43 6.59 3.15
N MET A 16 13.41 6.33 4.03
CA MET A 16 13.25 5.42 5.17
C MET A 16 12.41 6.01 6.31
N ARG A 17 12.28 7.35 6.40
CA ARG A 17 11.45 8.01 7.41
C ARG A 17 9.95 7.88 7.13
N MET A 18 9.58 7.48 5.90
CA MET A 18 8.19 7.27 5.48
C MET A 18 7.74 5.82 5.56
N SER A 19 8.58 4.93 6.08
CA SER A 19 8.10 3.74 6.77
C SER A 19 7.69 4.17 8.18
N ALA A 20 6.56 4.87 8.28
CA ALA A 20 5.76 4.70 9.48
C ALA A 20 5.57 3.18 9.60
N GLU A 21 5.94 2.63 10.74
CA GLU A 21 5.68 1.24 11.12
C GLU A 21 4.17 1.03 11.29
N ALA A 22 3.39 1.31 10.25
CA ALA A 22 2.07 0.74 10.12
C ALA A 22 2.28 -0.76 9.99
N ALA A 23 1.66 -1.53 10.89
CA ALA A 23 1.71 -2.98 10.83
C ALA A 23 1.25 -3.49 9.45
N ILE A 24 0.43 -2.69 8.77
CA ILE A 24 0.01 -2.88 7.39
C ILE A 24 0.66 -1.82 6.48
N SER A 25 1.49 -2.27 5.55
CA SER A 25 2.13 -1.39 4.57
C SER A 25 1.19 -1.05 3.41
N CYS A 26 1.32 0.15 2.82
CA CYS A 26 0.55 0.52 1.61
C CYS A 26 0.71 -0.50 0.47
N SER A 27 1.89 -1.12 0.31
CA SER A 27 2.09 -2.17 -0.71
C SER A 27 1.18 -3.38 -0.48
N THR A 28 0.93 -3.75 0.77
CA THR A 28 0.00 -4.82 1.16
C THR A 28 -1.42 -4.42 0.80
N VAL A 29 -1.85 -3.23 1.24
CA VAL A 29 -3.19 -2.68 0.91
C VAL A 29 -3.44 -2.66 -0.59
N ILE A 30 -2.49 -2.13 -1.36
CA ILE A 30 -2.59 -2.07 -2.82
C ILE A 30 -2.71 -3.46 -3.42
N SER A 31 -1.92 -4.43 -2.97
CA SER A 31 -1.98 -5.81 -3.47
C SER A 31 -3.35 -6.46 -3.25
N ASP A 32 -3.99 -6.18 -2.10
CA ASP A 32 -5.31 -6.71 -1.76
C ASP A 32 -6.43 -6.08 -2.62
N VAL A 33 -6.30 -4.80 -3.00
CA VAL A 33 -7.37 -4.06 -3.71
C VAL A 33 -7.16 -3.91 -5.21
N VAL A 34 -5.97 -4.17 -5.76
CA VAL A 34 -5.72 -4.22 -7.22
C VAL A 34 -6.78 -5.00 -8.00
N PRO A 35 -7.26 -6.19 -7.58
CA PRO A 35 -8.31 -6.92 -8.30
C PRO A 35 -9.68 -6.21 -8.31
N CYS A 36 -9.87 -5.14 -7.53
CA CYS A 36 -11.07 -4.32 -7.51
C CYS A 36 -11.07 -3.21 -8.57
N LEU A 37 -9.92 -2.93 -9.20
CA LEU A 37 -9.74 -1.72 -10.02
C LEU A 37 -10.79 -1.59 -11.12
N SER A 38 -11.07 -2.66 -11.88
CA SER A 38 -12.06 -2.63 -12.96
C SER A 38 -13.47 -2.30 -12.47
N TYR A 39 -13.83 -2.75 -11.25
CA TYR A 39 -15.12 -2.44 -10.65
C TYR A 39 -15.17 -0.99 -10.18
N VAL A 40 -14.16 -0.52 -9.45
CA VAL A 40 -14.09 0.86 -8.94
C VAL A 40 -14.01 1.88 -10.08
N ALA A 41 -13.31 1.54 -11.17
CA ALA A 41 -13.24 2.36 -12.39
C ALA A 41 -14.51 2.28 -13.26
N GLY A 42 -15.57 1.57 -12.83
CA GLY A 42 -16.83 1.46 -13.55
C GLY A 42 -16.79 0.64 -14.84
N SER A 43 -15.68 -0.04 -15.11
CA SER A 43 -15.49 -0.88 -16.31
C SER A 43 -16.03 -2.31 -16.12
N ALA A 44 -16.34 -2.71 -14.88
CA ALA A 44 -16.98 -3.96 -14.55
C ALA A 44 -18.25 -3.70 -13.71
N ALA A 45 -19.32 -4.44 -14.01
CA ALA A 45 -20.61 -4.30 -13.32
C ALA A 45 -20.61 -4.86 -11.89
N SER A 46 -19.62 -5.68 -11.52
CA SER A 46 -19.52 -6.29 -10.20
C SER A 46 -18.07 -6.61 -9.83
N PRO A 47 -17.74 -6.67 -8.52
CA PRO A 47 -16.42 -7.08 -8.05
C PRO A 47 -16.09 -8.53 -8.45
N THR A 48 -14.83 -8.79 -8.72
CA THR A 48 -14.34 -10.16 -8.88
C THR A 48 -14.32 -10.88 -7.52
N ALA A 49 -14.32 -12.22 -7.52
CA ALA A 49 -14.10 -12.99 -6.30
C ALA A 49 -12.75 -12.63 -5.63
N GLY A 50 -11.73 -12.34 -6.45
CA GLY A 50 -10.43 -11.87 -5.98
C GLY A 50 -10.51 -10.54 -5.22
N CYS A 51 -11.26 -9.56 -5.75
CA CYS A 51 -11.53 -8.30 -5.05
C CYS A 51 -12.18 -8.53 -3.68
N CYS A 52 -13.26 -9.31 -3.64
CA CYS A 52 -13.95 -9.59 -2.38
C CYS A 52 -13.08 -10.33 -1.35
N ASN A 53 -12.22 -11.24 -1.80
CA ASN A 53 -11.31 -11.98 -0.93
C ASN A 53 -10.18 -11.07 -0.40
N GLY A 54 -9.60 -10.22 -1.25
CA GLY A 54 -8.59 -9.24 -0.86
C GLY A 54 -9.13 -8.24 0.17
N VAL A 55 -10.30 -7.66 -0.08
CA VAL A 55 -10.94 -6.74 0.89
C VAL A 55 -11.25 -7.44 2.22
N LYS A 56 -11.67 -8.71 2.20
CA LYS A 56 -11.86 -9.49 3.44
C LYS A 56 -10.56 -9.75 4.19
N ALA A 57 -9.47 -10.06 3.48
CA ALA A 57 -8.15 -10.24 4.07
C ALA A 57 -7.64 -8.95 4.70
N LEU A 58 -7.75 -7.82 3.98
CA LEU A 58 -7.38 -6.50 4.48
C LEU A 58 -8.18 -6.14 5.74
N ASN A 59 -9.49 -6.35 5.73
CA ASN A 59 -10.34 -6.12 6.91
C ASN A 59 -9.92 -7.02 8.08
N ALA A 60 -9.55 -8.27 7.83
CA ALA A 60 -9.09 -9.18 8.87
C ALA A 60 -7.72 -8.78 9.45
N ALA A 61 -6.88 -8.10 8.66
CA ALA A 61 -5.59 -7.59 9.10
C ALA A 61 -5.71 -6.28 9.90
N ALA A 62 -6.57 -5.35 9.48
CA ALA A 62 -6.74 -4.02 10.08
C ALA A 62 -7.73 -4.05 11.27
N GLN A 63 -7.28 -4.57 12.41
CA GLN A 63 -8.12 -4.77 13.60
C GLN A 63 -8.02 -3.64 14.63
N THR A 64 -7.07 -2.72 14.48
CA THR A 64 -6.79 -1.67 15.45
C THR A 64 -6.75 -0.30 14.78
N THR A 65 -6.98 0.77 15.54
CA THR A 65 -6.97 2.15 15.01
C THR A 65 -5.64 2.59 14.36
N PRO A 66 -4.46 2.09 14.79
CA PRO A 66 -3.20 2.36 14.10
C PRO A 66 -3.05 1.72 12.71
N ASP A 67 -3.87 0.74 12.35
CA ASP A 67 -3.80 0.01 11.07
C ASP A 67 -4.46 0.79 9.91
#